data_AF-A0A1H4NWX1-F1
#
_entry.id   AF-A0A1H4NWX1-F1
#
_cell.length_a   1.000
_cell.length_b   1.000
_cell.length_c   1.000
_cell.angle_alpha   90.00
_cell.angle_beta   90.00
_cell.angle_gamma   90.00
#
_symmetry.space_group_name_H-M   'P 1'
#
loop_
_entity.id
_entity.type
_entity.pdbx_description
1 polymer ?
#
loop_
_entity_poly.entity_id
_entity_poly.type
_entity_poly.pdbx_seq_one_letter_code
_entity_poly.pdbx_strand_id
1 'polypeptide(L)'
;MEPLVVVFDVNIYLDVARLIGAPFNTSALSDALARENGKPAPHRDPKVDSARALVIARSGFLAGTQRLEAWTSDHINALVRHKAKQLDDEALLPEDRGLGWTAEHAQGLLDDLLWQVIEGSGGDTVGNLRYPEHSPPLDHEDGMVLATALAAADGDLVCDRILVTRDRRFIEKCAELGHPRVMHPSQFVMLASRARSQAAMSRMRPRPANTRQPES
;
A
#
# COMPACT_ATOMS: atom_id res chain seq x y z
N MET A 1 13.44 12.75 -10.27
CA MET A 1 12.41 12.88 -9.22
C MET A 1 12.51 11.59 -8.45
N GLU A 2 12.85 11.66 -7.18
CA GLU A 2 12.96 10.47 -6.34
C GLU A 2 11.61 9.75 -6.24
N PRO A 3 11.61 8.42 -6.15
CA PRO A 3 10.39 7.66 -6.02
C PRO A 3 9.71 7.98 -4.69
N LEU A 4 8.38 7.99 -4.70
CA LEU A 4 7.61 7.79 -3.49
C LEU A 4 7.64 6.30 -3.15
N VAL A 5 8.05 5.97 -1.93
CA VAL A 5 8.04 4.59 -1.44
C VAL A 5 6.73 4.34 -0.71
N VAL A 6 6.13 3.16 -0.95
CA VAL A 6 4.98 2.67 -0.19
C VAL A 6 5.25 1.29 0.39
N VAL A 7 4.93 1.11 1.67
CA VAL A 7 4.91 -0.21 2.34
C VAL A 7 3.50 -0.47 2.80
N PHE A 8 3.00 -1.67 2.52
CA PHE A 8 1.70 -2.12 2.97
C PHE A 8 1.85 -3.01 4.20
N ASP A 9 1.03 -2.74 5.20
CA ASP A 9 0.86 -3.63 6.34
C ASP A 9 0.15 -4.94 5.93
N VAL A 10 0.34 -5.98 6.72
CA VAL A 10 -0.20 -7.33 6.51
C VAL A 10 -1.71 -7.33 6.36
N ASN A 11 -2.42 -6.51 7.15
CA ASN A 11 -3.88 -6.42 7.08
C ASN A 11 -4.41 -5.97 5.71
N ILE A 12 -3.62 -5.24 4.91
CA ILE A 12 -4.00 -4.80 3.56
C ILE A 12 -4.04 -6.00 2.62
N TYR A 13 -3.01 -6.84 2.65
CA TYR A 13 -2.97 -8.05 1.83
C TYR A 13 -4.10 -9.01 2.20
N LEU A 14 -4.36 -9.21 3.50
CA LEU A 14 -5.45 -10.08 3.97
C LEU A 14 -6.84 -9.55 3.59
N ASP A 15 -7.06 -8.23 3.63
CA ASP A 15 -8.30 -7.61 3.18
C ASP A 15 -8.57 -7.90 1.69
N VAL A 16 -7.54 -7.72 0.85
CA VAL A 16 -7.66 -7.97 -0.60
C VAL A 16 -7.86 -9.46 -0.87
N ALA A 17 -7.15 -10.30 -0.13
CA ALA A 17 -7.32 -11.75 -0.19
C ALA A 17 -8.78 -12.16 0.15
N ARG A 18 -9.38 -11.59 1.20
CA ARG A 18 -10.80 -11.79 1.54
C ARG A 18 -11.76 -11.27 0.47
N LEU A 19 -11.38 -10.22 -0.26
CA LEU A 19 -12.23 -9.61 -1.28
C LEU A 19 -12.29 -10.46 -2.56
N ILE A 20 -11.14 -10.99 -3.00
CA ILE A 20 -11.03 -11.65 -4.31
C ILE A 20 -11.10 -13.18 -4.22
N GLY A 21 -10.74 -13.76 -3.07
CA GLY A 21 -10.66 -15.21 -2.88
C GLY A 21 -9.53 -15.88 -3.66
N ALA A 22 -9.26 -17.14 -3.34
CA ALA A 22 -8.35 -17.97 -4.13
C ALA A 22 -9.06 -18.51 -5.39
N PRO A 23 -8.36 -18.68 -6.53
CA PRO A 23 -6.95 -18.33 -6.77
C PRO A 23 -6.74 -16.82 -6.96
N PHE A 24 -5.64 -16.29 -6.41
CA PHE A 24 -5.32 -14.86 -6.55
C PHE A 24 -4.77 -14.60 -7.93
N ASN A 25 -5.23 -13.52 -8.55
CA ASN A 25 -4.63 -12.99 -9.76
C ASN A 25 -5.15 -11.57 -10.00
N THR A 26 -4.50 -10.91 -10.94
CA THR A 26 -4.77 -9.53 -11.31
C THR A 26 -6.13 -9.35 -12.01
N SER A 27 -6.66 -10.40 -12.66
CA SER A 27 -8.01 -10.38 -13.25
C SER A 27 -9.06 -10.36 -12.15
N ALA A 28 -8.97 -11.25 -11.16
CA ALA A 28 -9.90 -11.30 -10.02
C ALA A 28 -9.93 -9.97 -9.25
N LEU A 29 -8.75 -9.35 -9.07
CA LEU A 29 -8.65 -8.02 -8.48
C LEU A 29 -9.32 -6.93 -9.33
N SER A 30 -9.11 -6.97 -10.65
CA SER A 30 -9.74 -6.02 -11.57
C SER A 30 -11.26 -6.19 -11.61
N ASP A 31 -11.75 -7.42 -11.63
CA ASP A 31 -13.18 -7.76 -11.66
C ASP A 31 -13.89 -7.33 -10.37
N ALA A 32 -13.24 -7.55 -9.21
CA ALA A 32 -13.75 -7.10 -7.92
C ALA A 32 -13.87 -5.56 -7.89
N LEU A 33 -12.89 -4.84 -8.42
CA LEU A 33 -12.90 -3.38 -8.44
C LEU A 33 -13.78 -2.77 -9.53
N ALA A 34 -14.02 -3.46 -10.64
CA ALA A 34 -14.89 -2.98 -11.72
C ALA A 34 -16.33 -2.71 -11.22
N ARG A 35 -16.83 -3.54 -10.30
CA ARG A 35 -18.14 -3.40 -9.65
C ARG A 35 -18.23 -2.19 -8.71
N GLU A 36 -17.06 -1.72 -8.27
CA GLU A 36 -16.89 -0.63 -7.32
C GLU A 36 -16.41 0.65 -8.01
N ASN A 37 -16.38 0.66 -9.35
CA ASN A 37 -15.94 1.80 -10.13
C ASN A 37 -16.84 3.03 -9.89
N GLY A 38 -16.24 4.22 -9.78
CA GLY A 38 -16.93 5.47 -9.51
C GLY A 38 -17.44 5.67 -8.07
N LYS A 39 -17.37 4.65 -7.20
CA LYS A 39 -17.74 4.81 -5.79
C LYS A 39 -16.66 5.60 -5.03
N PRO A 40 -17.02 6.50 -4.10
CA PRO A 40 -16.05 7.33 -3.40
C PRO A 40 -15.14 6.53 -2.46
N ALA A 41 -14.06 7.17 -2.03
CA ALA A 41 -13.29 6.80 -0.85
C ALA A 41 -13.59 7.83 0.28
N PRO A 42 -13.76 7.41 1.54
CA PRO A 42 -13.74 6.02 2.02
C PRO A 42 -14.93 5.20 1.51
N HIS A 43 -14.66 3.95 1.14
CA HIS A 43 -15.67 2.99 0.72
C HIS A 43 -16.38 2.37 1.93
N ARG A 44 -17.63 1.93 1.76
CA ARG A 44 -18.41 1.28 2.83
C ARG A 44 -17.78 -0.04 3.27
N ASP A 45 -17.33 -0.83 2.30
CA ASP A 45 -16.48 -1.99 2.56
C ASP A 45 -15.01 -1.54 2.48
N PRO A 46 -14.28 -1.50 3.61
CA PRO A 46 -12.90 -1.00 3.65
C PRO A 46 -11.92 -1.88 2.86
N LYS A 47 -12.24 -3.16 2.59
CA LYS A 47 -11.39 -4.04 1.76
C LYS A 47 -11.25 -3.52 0.33
N VAL A 48 -12.26 -2.79 -0.15
CA VAL A 48 -12.24 -2.16 -1.48
C VAL A 48 -11.19 -1.06 -1.55
N ASP A 49 -10.99 -0.28 -0.49
CA ASP A 49 -9.94 0.74 -0.47
C ASP A 49 -8.54 0.12 -0.32
N SER A 50 -8.40 -1.00 0.42
CA SER A 50 -7.17 -1.81 0.44
C SER A 50 -6.82 -2.32 -0.98
N ALA A 51 -7.81 -2.85 -1.71
CA ALA A 51 -7.64 -3.32 -3.08
C ALA A 51 -7.26 -2.18 -4.05
N ARG A 52 -7.94 -1.02 -3.95
CA ARG A 52 -7.61 0.18 -4.72
C ARG A 52 -6.18 0.66 -4.44
N ALA A 53 -5.75 0.63 -3.18
CA ALA A 53 -4.40 1.03 -2.79
C ALA A 53 -3.33 0.12 -3.43
N LEU A 54 -3.52 -1.21 -3.41
CA LEU A 54 -2.62 -2.15 -4.09
C LEU A 54 -2.59 -1.93 -5.61
N VAL A 55 -3.73 -1.68 -6.26
CA VAL A 55 -3.76 -1.39 -7.71
C VAL A 55 -3.04 -0.09 -8.06
N ILE A 56 -3.18 0.95 -7.24
CA ILE A 56 -2.45 2.21 -7.41
C ILE A 56 -0.94 1.94 -7.31
N ALA A 57 -0.49 1.23 -6.28
CA ALA A 57 0.92 0.92 -6.10
C ALA A 57 1.50 0.08 -7.23
N ARG A 58 0.78 -0.99 -7.62
CA ARG A 58 1.17 -1.87 -8.73
C ARG A 58 1.34 -1.12 -10.06
N SER A 59 0.70 0.03 -10.24
CA SER A 59 0.87 0.82 -11.48
C SER A 59 2.25 1.47 -11.61
N GLY A 60 3.05 1.52 -10.55
CA GLY A 60 4.36 2.16 -10.52
C GLY A 60 4.31 3.70 -10.47
N PHE A 61 3.11 4.29 -10.48
CA PHE A 61 2.95 5.74 -10.49
C PHE A 61 1.81 6.24 -9.61
N LEU A 62 2.13 7.16 -8.69
CA LEU A 62 1.12 7.98 -8.05
C LEU A 62 0.58 8.99 -9.07
N ALA A 63 -0.74 8.93 -9.31
CA ALA A 63 -1.45 9.79 -10.26
C ALA A 63 -0.93 9.78 -11.71
N GLY A 64 -0.17 8.75 -12.10
CA GLY A 64 0.42 8.64 -13.44
C GLY A 64 1.55 9.63 -13.72
N THR A 65 2.12 10.25 -12.69
CA THR A 65 3.19 11.27 -12.85
C THR A 65 4.37 11.07 -11.92
N GLN A 66 4.14 10.78 -10.64
CA GLN A 66 5.22 10.56 -9.67
C GLN A 66 5.52 9.07 -9.59
N ARG A 67 6.78 8.67 -9.71
CA ARG A 67 7.19 7.26 -9.57
C ARG A 67 6.83 6.78 -8.16
N LEU A 68 6.24 5.59 -8.08
CA LEU A 68 5.77 4.98 -6.85
C LEU A 68 6.26 3.54 -6.82
N GLU A 69 7.06 3.20 -5.80
CA GLU A 69 7.64 1.88 -5.62
C GLU A 69 7.05 1.23 -4.37
N ALA A 70 6.51 0.03 -4.51
CA ALA A 70 6.03 -0.76 -3.39
C ALA A 70 7.16 -1.64 -2.85
N TRP A 71 7.39 -1.58 -1.54
CA TRP A 71 8.45 -2.32 -0.87
C TRP A 71 7.90 -3.29 0.19
N THR A 72 8.62 -4.39 0.41
CA THR A 72 8.29 -5.40 1.44
C THR A 72 9.55 -5.83 2.21
N SER A 73 9.39 -6.76 3.15
CA SER A 73 10.47 -7.45 3.86
C SER A 73 10.16 -8.94 4.02
N ASP A 74 11.18 -9.73 4.33
CA ASP A 74 11.01 -11.16 4.63
C ASP A 74 10.04 -11.39 5.80
N HIS A 75 10.02 -10.46 6.77
CA HIS A 75 9.11 -10.51 7.90
C HIS A 75 7.66 -10.30 7.46
N ILE A 76 7.37 -9.26 6.68
CA ILE A 76 6.02 -9.01 6.15
C ILE A 76 5.55 -10.22 5.33
N ASN A 77 6.40 -10.73 4.44
CA ASN A 77 6.10 -11.89 3.60
C ASN A 77 5.76 -13.14 4.45
N ALA A 78 6.58 -13.43 5.47
CA ALA A 78 6.33 -14.54 6.37
C ALA A 78 5.04 -14.35 7.19
N LEU A 79 4.76 -13.13 7.65
CA LEU A 79 3.61 -12.81 8.47
C LEU A 79 2.30 -12.84 7.68
N VAL A 80 2.28 -12.35 6.43
CA VAL A 80 1.13 -12.50 5.50
C VAL A 80 0.77 -13.98 5.35
N ARG A 81 1.75 -14.84 5.06
CA ARG A 81 1.52 -16.28 4.94
C ARG A 81 1.10 -16.92 6.27
N HIS A 82 1.66 -16.48 7.39
CA HIS A 82 1.29 -16.98 8.71
C HIS A 82 -0.18 -16.65 9.03
N LYS A 83 -0.55 -15.37 8.97
CA LYS A 83 -1.90 -14.88 9.27
C LYS A 83 -2.94 -15.42 8.29
N ALA A 84 -2.62 -15.60 7.01
CA ALA A 84 -3.55 -16.22 6.05
C ALA A 84 -3.98 -17.65 6.46
N LYS A 85 -3.09 -18.41 7.10
CA LYS A 85 -3.39 -19.78 7.57
C LYS A 85 -4.07 -19.83 8.93
N GLN A 86 -4.02 -18.77 9.72
CA GLN A 86 -4.70 -18.73 11.01
C GLN A 86 -6.22 -18.92 10.81
N LEU A 87 -6.90 -19.47 11.81
CA LEU A 87 -8.31 -19.78 11.70
C LEU A 87 -9.14 -18.51 11.48
N ASP A 88 -10.14 -18.61 10.60
CA ASP A 88 -11.18 -17.60 10.47
C ASP A 88 -12.30 -17.94 11.46
N ASP A 89 -12.05 -17.64 12.74
CA ASP A 89 -12.96 -17.94 13.85
C ASP A 89 -13.40 -16.65 14.54
N GLU A 90 -14.71 -16.39 14.55
CA GLU A 90 -15.29 -15.21 15.19
C GLU A 90 -15.09 -15.17 16.71
N ALA A 91 -14.75 -16.29 17.34
CA ALA A 91 -14.41 -16.37 18.75
C ALA A 91 -13.02 -15.82 19.09
N LEU A 92 -12.12 -15.69 18.10
CA LEU A 92 -10.79 -15.12 18.29
C LEU A 92 -10.82 -13.59 18.33
N LEU A 93 -9.79 -12.97 18.90
CA LEU A 93 -9.59 -11.53 18.80
C LEU A 93 -9.36 -11.12 17.33
N PRO A 94 -9.81 -9.95 16.88
CA PRO A 94 -9.65 -9.52 15.49
C PRO A 94 -8.22 -9.63 14.94
N GLU A 95 -7.21 -9.38 15.77
CA GLU A 95 -5.77 -9.49 15.47
C GLU A 95 -5.25 -10.93 15.30
N ASP A 96 -5.98 -11.91 15.84
CA ASP A 96 -5.66 -13.34 15.80
C ASP A 96 -6.48 -14.10 14.74
N ARG A 97 -7.42 -13.42 14.07
CA ARG A 97 -8.26 -13.99 13.01
C ARG A 97 -7.56 -13.97 11.66
N GLY A 98 -7.35 -15.16 11.11
CA GLY A 98 -6.81 -15.34 9.78
C GLY A 98 -7.88 -15.51 8.70
N LEU A 99 -7.56 -16.35 7.71
CA LEU A 99 -8.45 -16.69 6.59
C LEU A 99 -8.84 -18.18 6.57
N GLY A 100 -8.29 -18.98 7.48
CA GLY A 100 -8.47 -20.43 7.54
C GLY A 100 -7.92 -21.16 6.33
N TRP A 101 -6.95 -20.58 5.63
CA TRP A 101 -6.50 -21.10 4.34
C TRP A 101 -5.43 -22.18 4.42
N THR A 102 -5.38 -23.00 3.38
CA THR A 102 -4.34 -24.00 3.19
C THR A 102 -2.97 -23.32 3.00
N ALA A 103 -1.90 -24.07 3.24
CA ALA A 103 -0.54 -23.58 2.99
C ALA A 103 -0.33 -23.18 1.53
N GLU A 104 -0.97 -23.88 0.59
CA GLU A 104 -0.94 -23.58 -0.84
C GLU A 104 -1.61 -22.23 -1.15
N HIS A 105 -2.84 -21.99 -0.67
CA HIS A 105 -3.50 -20.70 -0.87
C HIS A 105 -2.73 -19.56 -0.18
N ALA A 106 -2.19 -19.78 1.02
CA ALA A 106 -1.38 -18.77 1.70
C ALA A 106 -0.08 -18.45 0.94
N GLN A 107 0.51 -19.42 0.24
CA GLN A 107 1.67 -19.19 -0.60
C GLN A 107 1.29 -18.47 -1.92
N GLY A 108 0.18 -18.85 -2.55
CA GLY A 108 -0.36 -18.13 -3.71
C GLY A 108 -0.67 -16.66 -3.43
N LEU A 109 -1.05 -16.31 -2.19
CA LEU A 109 -1.22 -14.90 -1.80
C LEU A 109 0.08 -14.10 -1.92
N LEU A 110 1.23 -14.72 -1.65
CA LEU A 110 2.53 -14.09 -1.85
C LEU A 110 2.88 -14.01 -3.34
N ASP A 111 2.82 -15.15 -4.02
CA ASP A 111 3.34 -15.30 -5.38
C ASP A 111 2.47 -14.55 -6.41
N ASP A 112 1.15 -14.64 -6.27
CA ASP A 112 0.21 -14.16 -7.28
C ASP A 112 -0.40 -12.78 -6.96
N LEU A 113 -0.22 -12.27 -5.73
CA LEU A 113 -0.70 -10.93 -5.35
C LEU A 113 0.42 -10.03 -4.83
N LEU A 114 1.11 -10.41 -3.75
CA LEU A 114 2.11 -9.53 -3.13
C LEU A 114 3.24 -9.23 -4.11
N TRP A 115 3.89 -10.26 -4.65
CA TRP A 115 5.00 -10.09 -5.59
C TRP A 115 4.58 -9.38 -6.88
N GLN A 116 3.36 -9.65 -7.36
CA GLN A 116 2.80 -8.92 -8.52
C GLN A 116 2.64 -7.41 -8.27
N VAL A 117 2.42 -6.98 -7.02
CA VAL A 117 2.39 -5.56 -6.65
C VAL A 117 3.81 -4.99 -6.60
N ILE A 118 4.74 -5.68 -5.96
CA ILE A 118 6.14 -5.26 -5.83
C ILE A 118 6.78 -5.13 -7.21
N GLU A 119 6.77 -6.20 -8.01
CA GLU A 119 7.33 -6.25 -9.37
C GLU A 119 6.65 -5.24 -10.31
N GLY A 120 5.32 -5.16 -10.27
CA GLY A 120 4.56 -4.22 -11.11
C GLY A 120 4.89 -2.76 -10.83
N SER A 121 5.21 -2.43 -9.58
CA SER A 121 5.63 -1.08 -9.17
C SER A 121 7.10 -0.76 -9.47
N GLY A 122 7.91 -1.77 -9.82
CA GLY A 122 9.36 -1.64 -9.92
C GLY A 122 10.05 -1.45 -8.56
N GLY A 123 9.39 -1.81 -7.46
CA GLY A 123 9.97 -1.79 -6.12
C GLY A 123 10.70 -3.09 -5.78
N ASP A 124 11.06 -3.26 -4.51
CA ASP A 124 11.94 -4.35 -4.07
C ASP A 124 11.66 -4.79 -2.61
N THR A 125 12.44 -5.73 -2.12
CA THR A 125 12.46 -6.18 -0.72
C THR A 125 13.67 -5.63 0.01
N VAL A 126 13.48 -5.20 1.26
CA VAL A 126 14.60 -4.87 2.17
C VAL A 126 15.30 -6.13 2.72
N GLY A 127 14.81 -7.31 2.36
CA GLY A 127 15.28 -8.59 2.86
C GLY A 127 14.96 -8.80 4.35
N ASN A 128 15.89 -9.40 5.08
CA ASN A 128 15.70 -9.79 6.46
C ASN A 128 16.08 -8.66 7.43
N LEU A 129 15.08 -8.16 8.16
CA LEU A 129 15.26 -7.21 9.25
C LEU A 129 15.39 -7.93 10.58
N ARG A 130 16.29 -7.46 11.44
CA ARG A 130 16.59 -8.11 12.73
C ARG A 130 15.80 -7.57 13.91
N TYR A 131 15.42 -6.29 13.87
CA TYR A 131 14.87 -5.60 15.02
C TYR A 131 13.66 -4.73 14.61
N PRO A 132 12.60 -4.72 15.43
CA PRO A 132 11.48 -3.82 15.23
C PRO A 132 11.91 -2.38 15.53
N GLU A 133 11.31 -1.43 14.83
CA GLU A 133 11.47 0.00 15.10
C GLU A 133 10.39 0.50 16.05
N HIS A 134 10.76 1.41 16.95
CA HIS A 134 9.83 2.08 17.87
C HIS A 134 8.93 1.13 18.69
N SER A 135 9.49 -0.01 19.09
CA SER A 135 8.84 -0.98 19.98
C SER A 135 9.54 -0.98 21.35
N PRO A 136 8.93 -0.42 22.42
CA PRO A 136 7.61 0.24 22.53
C PRO A 136 7.58 1.69 21.96
N PRO A 137 6.40 2.28 21.66
CA PRO A 137 5.05 1.82 22.00
C PRO A 137 4.39 0.89 20.98
N LEU A 138 5.01 0.66 19.82
CA LEU A 138 4.53 -0.32 18.85
C LEU A 138 4.71 -1.73 19.39
N ASP A 139 3.84 -2.64 18.98
CA ASP A 139 4.14 -4.06 19.17
C ASP A 139 5.24 -4.50 18.19
N HIS A 140 5.62 -5.78 18.28
CA HIS A 140 6.68 -6.31 17.43
C HIS A 140 6.28 -6.31 15.95
N GLU A 141 5.04 -6.65 15.61
CA GLU A 141 4.58 -6.75 14.22
C GLU A 141 4.57 -5.35 13.57
N ASP A 142 3.93 -4.38 14.22
CA ASP A 142 3.90 -2.98 13.78
C ASP A 142 5.31 -2.39 13.65
N GLY A 143 6.17 -2.66 14.63
CA GLY A 143 7.55 -2.18 14.63
C GLY A 143 8.38 -2.77 13.49
N MET A 144 8.12 -4.00 13.07
CA MET A 144 8.78 -4.60 11.90
C MET A 144 8.28 -4.01 10.57
N VAL A 145 6.99 -3.66 10.48
CA VAL A 145 6.46 -2.94 9.30
C VAL A 145 7.07 -1.53 9.23
N LEU A 146 7.17 -0.83 10.35
CA LEU A 146 7.82 0.48 10.41
C LEU A 146 9.30 0.39 10.03
N ALA A 147 10.03 -0.61 10.54
CA ALA A 147 11.42 -0.87 10.17
C ALA A 147 11.58 -1.11 8.66
N THR A 148 10.63 -1.83 8.05
CA THR A 148 10.59 -2.03 6.61
C THR A 148 10.44 -0.72 5.85
N ALA A 149 9.51 0.14 6.27
CA ALA A 149 9.33 1.44 5.63
C ALA A 149 10.58 2.32 5.73
N LEU A 150 11.24 2.36 6.89
CA LEU A 150 12.45 3.15 7.10
C LEU A 150 13.65 2.63 6.29
N ALA A 151 13.81 1.30 6.19
CA ALA A 151 14.91 0.66 5.46
C ALA A 151 14.71 0.64 3.93
N ALA A 152 13.47 0.79 3.44
CA ALA A 152 13.17 0.76 2.02
C ALA A 152 13.93 1.84 1.23
N ALA A 153 14.23 1.52 -0.04
CA ALA A 153 15.12 2.29 -0.91
C ALA A 153 16.50 2.53 -0.25
N ASP A 154 17.10 1.48 0.31
CA ASP A 154 18.41 1.51 1.00
C ASP A 154 18.52 2.58 2.10
N GLY A 155 17.40 2.92 2.74
CA GLY A 155 17.36 3.96 3.76
C GLY A 155 17.58 5.38 3.22
N ASP A 156 17.38 5.62 1.92
CA ASP A 156 17.59 6.93 1.30
C ASP A 156 16.73 8.02 1.98
N LEU A 157 17.39 8.95 2.67
CA LEU A 157 16.73 9.98 3.48
C LEU A 157 15.93 10.99 2.65
N VAL A 158 16.15 11.08 1.33
CA VAL A 158 15.39 12.00 0.47
C VAL A 158 14.11 11.38 -0.09
N CYS A 159 13.93 10.05 0.05
CA CYS A 159 12.72 9.37 -0.38
C CYS A 159 11.55 9.64 0.58
N ASP A 160 10.46 10.18 0.02
CA ASP A 160 9.18 10.21 0.72
C ASP A 160 8.67 8.78 0.93
N ARG A 161 8.12 8.51 2.11
CA ARG A 161 7.64 7.18 2.48
C ARG A 161 6.22 7.23 3.01
N ILE A 162 5.42 6.28 2.59
CA ILE A 162 4.07 6.06 3.08
C ILE A 162 3.95 4.62 3.59
N LEU A 163 3.44 4.47 4.81
CA LEU A 163 2.99 3.19 5.34
C LEU A 163 1.47 3.17 5.26
N VAL A 164 0.91 2.15 4.63
CA VAL A 164 -0.55 1.98 4.51
C VAL A 164 -1.02 0.84 5.40
N THR A 165 -1.88 1.14 6.37
CA THR A 165 -2.41 0.15 7.34
C THR A 165 -3.87 0.43 7.68
N ARG A 166 -4.65 -0.61 7.97
CA ARG A 166 -5.99 -0.49 8.57
C ARG A 166 -5.96 -0.36 10.10
N ASP A 167 -4.81 -0.57 10.73
CA ASP A 167 -4.68 -0.46 12.17
C ASP A 167 -4.68 1.02 12.59
N ARG A 168 -5.76 1.42 13.26
CA ARG A 168 -5.92 2.78 13.79
C ARG A 168 -4.96 3.08 14.92
N ARG A 169 -4.66 2.11 15.78
CA ARG A 169 -3.72 2.26 16.89
C ARG A 169 -2.30 2.45 16.35
N PHE A 170 -1.93 1.72 15.30
CA PHE A 170 -0.64 1.92 14.64
C PHE A 170 -0.52 3.32 14.05
N ILE A 171 -1.55 3.80 13.32
CA ILE A 171 -1.59 5.18 12.81
C ILE A 171 -1.46 6.20 13.95
N GLU A 172 -2.22 6.03 15.03
CA GLU A 172 -2.23 6.94 16.18
C GLU A 172 -0.86 6.99 16.88
N LYS A 173 -0.23 5.84 17.12
CA LYS A 173 1.10 5.75 17.74
C LYS A 173 2.22 6.36 16.89
N CYS A 174 2.07 6.34 15.56
CA CYS A 174 3.05 6.90 14.64
C CYS A 174 2.79 8.36 14.25
N ALA A 175 1.67 8.95 14.68
CA ALA A 175 1.27 10.29 14.25
C ALA A 175 2.31 11.37 14.57
N GLU A 176 3.03 11.22 15.69
CA GLU A 176 4.05 12.16 16.15
C GLU A 176 5.42 11.99 15.47
N LEU A 177 5.66 10.87 14.77
CA LEU A 177 6.94 10.61 14.11
C LEU A 177 7.17 11.51 12.88
N GLY A 178 6.09 11.95 12.23
CA GLY A 178 6.13 12.79 11.03
C GLY A 178 6.62 12.09 9.74
N HIS A 179 7.47 11.07 9.86
CA HIS A 179 7.97 10.25 8.75
C HIS A 179 8.35 8.83 9.23
N PRO A 180 8.01 7.76 8.48
CA PRO A 180 7.16 7.73 7.28
C PRO A 180 5.72 8.17 7.58
N ARG A 181 4.99 8.63 6.56
CA ARG A 181 3.58 8.99 6.73
C ARG A 181 2.73 7.72 6.85
N VAL A 182 2.20 7.45 8.03
CA VAL A 182 1.32 6.31 8.27
C VAL A 182 -0.14 6.70 8.04
N MET A 183 -0.86 5.97 7.18
CA MET A 183 -2.24 6.33 6.81
C MET A 183 -3.13 5.13 6.45
N HIS A 184 -4.44 5.34 6.57
CA HIS A 184 -5.46 4.38 6.17
C HIS A 184 -5.54 4.24 4.63
N PRO A 185 -5.89 3.06 4.07
CA PRO A 185 -6.00 2.85 2.62
C PRO A 185 -6.85 3.89 1.90
N SER A 186 -7.99 4.27 2.49
CA SER A 186 -8.86 5.32 1.92
C SER A 186 -8.16 6.66 1.81
N GLN A 187 -7.29 7.02 2.75
CA GLN A 187 -6.50 8.26 2.72
C GLN A 187 -5.46 8.20 1.60
N PHE A 188 -4.81 7.06 1.40
CA PHE A 188 -3.89 6.83 0.28
C PHE A 188 -4.59 6.91 -1.08
N VAL A 189 -5.77 6.29 -1.21
CA VAL A 189 -6.60 6.40 -2.43
C VAL A 189 -7.02 7.84 -2.70
N MET A 190 -7.44 8.58 -1.66
CA MET A 190 -7.78 10.00 -1.79
C MET A 190 -6.56 10.85 -2.18
N LEU A 191 -5.38 10.57 -1.65
CA LEU A 191 -4.13 11.22 -2.03
C LEU A 191 -3.87 11.03 -3.53
N ALA A 192 -3.97 9.80 -4.04
CA ALA A 192 -3.79 9.49 -5.45
C ALA A 192 -4.82 10.19 -6.35
N SER A 193 -6.10 10.23 -5.94
CA SER A 193 -7.15 10.94 -6.66
C SER A 193 -6.90 12.45 -6.72
N ARG A 194 -6.50 13.07 -5.59
CA ARG A 194 -6.17 14.50 -5.53
C ARG A 194 -4.99 14.84 -6.43
N ALA A 195 -3.92 14.05 -6.37
CA ALA A 195 -2.75 14.22 -7.23
C ALA A 195 -3.11 14.11 -8.72
N ARG A 196 -4.03 13.19 -9.09
CA ARG A 196 -4.53 13.05 -10.47
C ARG A 196 -5.31 14.27 -10.93
N SER A 197 -6.19 14.81 -10.09
CA SER A 197 -6.93 16.04 -10.40
C SER A 197 -5.99 17.24 -10.58
N GLN A 198 -4.97 17.37 -9.73
CA GLN A 198 -3.97 18.45 -9.84
C GLN A 198 -3.13 18.33 -11.12
N ALA A 199 -2.69 17.12 -11.47
CA ALA A 199 -1.97 16.85 -12.70
C ALA A 199 -2.82 17.18 -13.95
N ALA A 200 -4.10 16.80 -13.94
CA ALA A 200 -5.04 17.12 -15.03
C ALA A 200 -5.24 18.63 -15.17
N MET A 201 -5.47 19.36 -14.08
CA MET A 201 -5.61 20.83 -14.08
C MET A 201 -4.36 21.54 -14.61
N SER A 202 -3.18 21.03 -14.27
CA SER A 202 -1.90 21.61 -14.71
C SER A 202 -1.69 21.46 -16.22
N ARG A 203 -2.17 20.36 -16.82
CA ARG A 203 -2.16 20.13 -18.28
C ARG A 203 -3.16 21.02 -19.04
N MET A 204 -4.23 21.46 -18.38
CA MET A 204 -5.28 22.29 -18.99
C MET A 204 -4.99 23.80 -18.93
N ARG A 205 -3.97 24.26 -18.19
CA ARG A 205 -3.61 25.68 -18.18
C ARG A 205 -3.05 26.10 -19.55
N PRO A 206 -3.65 27.08 -20.25
CA PRO A 206 -3.12 27.56 -21.52
C PRO A 206 -1.73 28.17 -21.29
N ARG A 207 -0.79 27.80 -22.16
CA ARG A 207 0.55 28.38 -22.19
C ARG A 207 0.40 29.89 -22.46
N PRO A 208 0.98 30.79 -21.65
CA PRO A 208 0.87 32.22 -21.92
C PRO A 208 1.39 32.49 -23.33
N ALA A 209 0.58 33.18 -24.13
CA ALA A 209 0.94 33.56 -25.49
C ALA A 209 2.25 34.34 -25.41
N ASN A 210 3.27 33.85 -26.11
CA ASN A 210 4.56 34.49 -26.19
C ASN A 210 4.37 35.79 -26.99
N THR A 211 4.10 36.91 -26.31
CA THR A 211 4.06 38.24 -26.90
C THR A 211 5.46 38.58 -27.38
N ARG A 212 5.77 38.22 -28.62
CA ARG A 212 6.89 38.83 -29.34
C ARG A 212 6.62 40.33 -29.38
N GLN A 213 7.43 41.10 -28.67
CA GLN A 213 7.49 42.54 -28.88
C GLN A 213 7.99 42.80 -30.31
N PRO A 214 7.38 43.70 -31.08
CA PRO A 214 7.97 44.15 -32.33
C PRO A 214 9.18 45.03 -31.99
N GLU A 215 10.37 44.61 -32.45
CA GLU A 215 11.55 45.47 -32.48
C GLU A 215 11.24 46.64 -33.42
N SER A 216 11.34 47.84 -32.87
CA SER A 216 11.22 49.14 -33.54
C SER A 216 12.55 49.59 -34.13
#